data_AF-A0A955MYS4-F1
#
_entry.id   AF-A0A955MYS4-F1
#
_cell.length_a   1.000
_cell.length_b   1.000
_cell.length_c   1.000
_cell.angle_alpha   90.00
_cell.angle_beta   90.00
_cell.angle_gamma   90.00
#
_symmetry.space_group_name_H-M   'P 1'
#
loop_
_entity.id
_entity.type
_entity.pdbx_description
1 polymer ?
#
loop_
_entity_poly.entity_id
_entity_poly.type
_entity_poly.pdbx_seq_one_letter_code
_entity_poly.pdbx_strand_id
1 'polypeptide(L)'
;QLGPYVPLIIVNCLIISRCEICASKQGLWESLADAVGMSLGFGLALASIATVREILGSGTWFGLSVLPESWPGWGVLVLPPGAFLTMGLLIAGVEWWGARQRAAEEKSVRKAEAA
;
A
#
# COMPACT_ATOMS: atom_id res chain seq x y z
N GLN A 1 -5.61 -24.03 -3.28
CA GLN A 1 -6.29 -22.96 -4.03
C GLN A 1 -5.32 -21.97 -4.70
N LEU A 2 -4.05 -22.33 -4.94
CA LEU A 2 -3.05 -21.41 -5.54
C LEU A 2 -3.12 -21.31 -7.08
N GLY A 3 -3.80 -22.24 -7.75
CA GLY A 3 -3.84 -22.34 -9.22
C GLY A 3 -4.19 -21.03 -9.96
N PRO A 4 -5.18 -20.23 -9.52
CA PRO A 4 -5.53 -18.98 -10.19
C PRO A 4 -4.51 -17.85 -9.97
N TYR A 5 -3.70 -17.91 -8.92
CA TYR A 5 -2.78 -16.83 -8.57
C TYR A 5 -1.47 -16.90 -9.36
N VAL A 6 -1.05 -18.10 -9.79
CA VAL A 6 0.15 -18.29 -10.63
C VAL A 6 0.12 -17.43 -11.90
N PRO A 7 -0.93 -17.46 -12.75
CA PRO A 7 -1.00 -16.59 -13.92
C PRO A 7 -1.09 -15.10 -13.58
N LEU A 8 -1.70 -14.73 -12.44
CA LEU A 8 -1.77 -13.33 -11.98
C LEU A 8 -0.41 -12.79 -11.52
N ILE A 9 0.45 -13.65 -10.96
CA ILE A 9 1.80 -13.28 -10.52
C ILE A 9 2.71 -13.06 -11.73
N ILE A 10 2.68 -13.97 -12.72
CA ILE A 10 3.58 -13.86 -13.88
C ILE A 10 3.28 -12.64 -14.77
N VAL A 11 2.02 -12.21 -14.85
CA VAL A 11 1.60 -11.03 -15.63
C VAL A 11 1.57 -9.75 -14.80
N ASN A 12 2.02 -9.80 -13.55
CA ASN A 12 1.99 -8.64 -12.69
C ASN A 12 2.92 -7.54 -13.24
N CYS A 13 2.34 -6.38 -13.58
CA CYS A 13 3.06 -5.28 -14.21
C CYS A 13 4.20 -4.73 -13.34
N LEU A 14 4.07 -4.81 -12.01
CA LEU A 14 5.11 -4.36 -11.07
C LEU A 14 6.34 -5.27 -11.14
N ILE A 15 6.14 -6.58 -11.30
CA ILE A 15 7.25 -7.53 -11.46
C ILE A 15 7.93 -7.33 -12.82
N ILE A 16 7.17 -7.31 -13.91
CA ILE A 16 7.72 -7.16 -15.27
C ILE A 16 8.50 -5.85 -15.41
N SER A 17 7.94 -4.73 -14.95
CA SER A 17 8.61 -3.41 -15.04
C SER A 17 9.94 -3.38 -14.28
N ARG A 18 10.03 -3.99 -13.10
CA ARG A 18 11.30 -4.05 -12.35
C ARG A 18 12.30 -5.00 -12.98
N CYS A 19 11.85 -6.14 -13.53
CA CYS A 19 12.73 -7.05 -14.27
C CYS A 19 13.37 -6.36 -15.48
N GLU A 20 12.61 -5.57 -16.23
CA GLU A 20 13.13 -4.81 -17.39
C GLU A 20 14.22 -3.80 -16.99
N ILE A 21 13.99 -3.07 -15.91
CA ILE A 21 14.91 -2.03 -15.43
C ILE A 21 16.18 -2.65 -14.81
N CYS A 22 16.02 -3.71 -14.01
CA CYS A 22 17.13 -4.37 -13.33
C CYS A 22 18.04 -5.14 -14.30
N ALA A 23 17.47 -5.78 -15.33
CA ALA A 23 18.25 -6.49 -16.34
C ALA A 23 19.12 -5.55 -17.19
N SER A 24 18.71 -4.29 -17.35
CA SER A 24 19.42 -3.34 -18.19
C SER A 24 20.62 -2.68 -17.51
N LYS A 25 20.61 -2.48 -16.17
CA LYS A 25 21.54 -1.54 -15.53
C LYS A 25 22.09 -1.90 -14.14
N GLN A 26 21.65 -2.98 -13.48
CA GLN A 26 22.00 -3.25 -12.06
C GLN A 26 22.74 -4.57 -11.83
N GLY A 27 23.58 -4.60 -10.79
CA GLY A 27 24.28 -5.80 -10.35
C GLY A 27 23.38 -6.74 -9.53
N LEU A 28 23.78 -8.02 -9.42
CA LEU A 28 22.97 -9.07 -8.78
C LEU A 28 22.54 -8.73 -7.34
N TRP A 29 23.46 -8.18 -6.53
CA TRP A 29 23.19 -7.84 -5.13
C TRP A 29 22.21 -6.67 -4.97
N GLU A 30 22.29 -5.67 -5.86
CA GLU A 30 21.40 -4.52 -5.85
C GLU A 30 19.98 -4.91 -6.29
N SER A 31 19.86 -5.76 -7.32
CA SER A 31 18.57 -6.29 -7.76
C SER A 31 17.90 -7.18 -6.72
N LEU A 32 18.68 -7.95 -5.94
CA LEU A 32 18.14 -8.77 -4.86
C LEU A 32 17.56 -7.91 -3.73
N ALA A 33 18.28 -6.87 -3.32
CA ALA A 33 17.82 -5.93 -2.31
C ALA A 33 16.56 -5.16 -2.76
N ASP A 34 16.51 -4.74 -4.04
CA ASP A 34 15.34 -4.10 -4.62
C ASP A 34 14.12 -5.03 -4.65
N ALA A 35 14.28 -6.28 -5.09
CA ALA A 35 13.20 -7.25 -5.14
C ALA A 35 12.60 -7.52 -3.74
N VAL A 36 13.45 -7.63 -2.71
CA VAL A 36 13.01 -7.81 -1.32
C VAL A 36 12.29 -6.56 -0.82
N GLY A 37 12.85 -5.37 -1.02
CA GLY A 37 12.21 -4.11 -0.60
C GLY A 37 10.87 -3.88 -1.27
N MET A 38 10.79 -4.13 -2.58
CA MET A 38 9.59 -3.93 -3.39
C MET A 38 8.48 -4.92 -3.02
N SER A 39 8.82 -6.20 -2.79
CA SER A 39 7.83 -7.22 -2.37
C SER A 39 7.33 -7.00 -0.93
N LEU A 40 8.21 -6.61 0.00
CA LEU A 40 7.82 -6.23 1.36
C LEU A 40 6.92 -4.99 1.36
N GLY A 41 7.29 -3.95 0.62
CA GLY A 41 6.49 -2.73 0.48
C GLY A 41 5.13 -2.99 -0.14
N PHE A 42 5.08 -3.80 -1.21
CA PHE A 42 3.83 -4.20 -1.85
C PHE A 42 2.94 -5.00 -0.90
N GLY A 43 3.50 -5.95 -0.16
CA GLY A 43 2.78 -6.72 0.86
C GLY A 43 2.21 -5.85 1.97
N LEU A 44 3.00 -4.90 2.50
CA LEU A 44 2.56 -3.96 3.53
C LEU A 44 1.47 -3.01 3.03
N ALA A 45 1.58 -2.53 1.78
CA ALA A 45 0.55 -1.71 1.15
C ALA A 45 -0.76 -2.48 0.97
N LEU A 46 -0.70 -3.72 0.49
CA LEU A 46 -1.90 -4.57 0.39
C LEU A 46 -2.49 -4.89 1.77
N ALA A 47 -1.66 -5.13 2.78
CA ALA A 47 -2.11 -5.40 4.14
C ALA A 47 -2.83 -4.19 4.78
N SER A 48 -2.33 -2.97 4.56
CA SER A 48 -2.99 -1.76 5.06
C SER A 48 -4.33 -1.51 4.37
N ILE A 49 -4.38 -1.68 3.04
CA ILE A 49 -5.63 -1.60 2.27
C ILE A 49 -6.63 -2.68 2.73
N ALA A 50 -6.17 -3.92 2.90
CA ALA A 50 -7.00 -5.02 3.37
C ALA A 50 -7.57 -4.75 4.77
N THR A 51 -6.75 -4.23 5.69
CA THR A 51 -7.18 -3.88 7.06
C THR A 51 -8.32 -2.86 7.04
N VAL A 52 -8.16 -1.78 6.27
CA VAL A 52 -9.20 -0.74 6.14
C VAL A 52 -10.47 -1.32 5.52
N ARG A 53 -10.33 -2.17 4.49
CA ARG A 53 -11.46 -2.79 3.79
C ARG A 53 -12.19 -3.84 4.61
N GLU A 54 -11.49 -4.59 5.47
CA GLU A 54 -12.09 -5.60 6.34
C GLU A 54 -12.91 -4.93 7.45
N ILE A 55 -12.34 -3.90 8.09
CA ILE A 55 -13.02 -3.15 9.16
C ILE A 55 -14.26 -2.43 8.62
N LEU A 56 -14.17 -1.76 7.47
CA LEU A 56 -15.28 -0.99 6.92
C LEU A 56 -16.30 -1.84 6.14
N GLY A 57 -15.84 -2.94 5.52
CA GLY A 57 -16.66 -3.82 4.71
C GLY A 57 -17.46 -4.84 5.53
N SER A 58 -16.81 -5.57 6.42
CA SER A 58 -17.42 -6.65 7.22
C SER A 58 -17.50 -6.35 8.72
N GLY A 59 -16.92 -5.26 9.20
CA GLY A 59 -16.92 -4.94 10.64
C GLY A 59 -16.01 -5.83 11.47
N THR A 60 -15.16 -6.62 10.81
CA THR A 60 -14.25 -7.57 11.43
C THR A 60 -12.81 -7.13 11.24
N TRP A 61 -11.94 -7.56 12.13
CA TRP A 61 -10.50 -7.42 11.96
C TRP A 61 -9.85 -8.77 12.26
N PHE A 62 -9.23 -9.38 11.25
CA PHE A 62 -8.67 -10.73 11.34
C PHE A 62 -9.69 -11.79 11.84
N GLY A 63 -10.96 -11.63 11.46
CA GLY A 63 -12.05 -12.51 11.87
C GLY A 63 -12.58 -12.30 13.30
N LEU A 64 -12.05 -11.33 14.05
CA LEU A 64 -12.65 -10.88 15.31
C LEU A 64 -13.68 -9.79 15.01
N SER A 65 -14.90 -9.92 15.55
CA SER A 65 -15.93 -8.89 15.41
C SER A 65 -15.56 -7.69 16.28
N VAL A 66 -15.13 -6.59 15.64
CA VAL A 66 -14.75 -5.36 16.35
C VAL A 66 -15.92 -4.37 16.38
N LEU A 67 -16.80 -4.41 15.38
CA LEU A 67 -18.02 -3.59 15.32
C LEU A 67 -19.27 -4.37 15.75
N PRO A 68 -20.28 -3.68 16.36
CA PRO A 68 -21.53 -4.29 16.78
C PRO A 68 -22.35 -4.80 15.59
N GLU A 69 -23.16 -5.84 15.84
CA GLU A 69 -23.98 -6.57 14.86
C GLU A 69 -25.00 -5.69 14.10
N SER A 70 -25.20 -4.45 14.54
CA SER A 70 -26.02 -3.43 13.88
C SER A 70 -25.35 -2.73 12.70
N TRP A 71 -24.12 -3.06 12.34
CA TRP A 71 -23.44 -2.43 11.20
C TRP A 71 -23.84 -3.12 9.89
N PRO A 72 -24.61 -2.46 8.99
CA PRO A 72 -24.80 -2.97 7.64
C PRO A 72 -23.47 -2.83 6.92
N GLY A 73 -22.67 -3.89 6.90
CA GLY A 73 -21.35 -3.89 6.27
C GLY A 73 -21.40 -3.28 4.88
N TRP A 74 -20.49 -2.35 4.58
CA TRP A 74 -20.49 -1.65 3.30
C TRP A 74 -19.98 -2.58 2.20
N GLY A 75 -20.86 -3.41 1.63
CA GLY A 75 -20.53 -4.38 0.58
C GLY A 75 -19.84 -3.77 -0.66
N VAL A 76 -20.06 -2.46 -0.91
CA VAL A 76 -19.39 -1.69 -1.96
C VAL A 76 -17.85 -1.67 -1.77
N LEU A 77 -17.36 -1.73 -0.52
CA LEU A 77 -15.92 -1.75 -0.24
C LEU A 77 -15.27 -3.12 -0.50
N VAL A 78 -16.06 -4.19 -0.56
CA VAL A 78 -15.58 -5.55 -0.90
C VAL A 78 -15.40 -5.70 -2.42
N LEU A 79 -16.19 -4.98 -3.20
CA LEU A 79 -16.11 -4.99 -4.66
C LEU A 79 -14.85 -4.25 -5.20
N PRO A 80 -14.43 -4.54 -6.45
CA PRO A 80 -13.32 -3.83 -7.11
C PRO A 80 -13.36 -2.29 -7.02
N PRO A 81 -14.48 -1.58 -7.24
CA PRO A 81 -14.58 -0.13 -7.05
C PRO A 81 -14.19 0.33 -5.64
N GLY A 82 -14.49 -0.45 -4.61
CA GLY A 82 -14.11 -0.17 -3.23
C GLY A 82 -12.59 -0.16 -3.02
N ALA A 83 -11.88 -1.09 -3.65
CA ALA A 83 -10.43 -1.16 -3.56
C ALA A 83 -9.75 0.10 -4.12
N PHE A 84 -10.20 0.59 -5.29
CA PHE A 84 -9.66 1.81 -5.89
C PHE A 84 -9.92 3.05 -5.03
N LEU A 85 -11.11 3.18 -4.44
CA LEU A 85 -11.43 4.27 -3.51
C LEU A 85 -10.52 4.26 -2.28
N THR A 86 -10.34 3.09 -1.65
CA THR A 86 -9.46 2.98 -0.47
C THR A 86 -8.00 3.25 -0.81
N MET A 87 -7.52 2.79 -1.96
CA MET A 87 -6.16 3.07 -2.43
C MET A 87 -5.95 4.57 -2.63
N GLY A 88 -6.88 5.24 -3.32
CA GLY A 88 -6.82 6.69 -3.54
C GLY A 88 -6.84 7.49 -2.23
N LEU A 89 -7.70 7.12 -1.29
CA LEU A 89 -7.79 7.78 0.01
C LEU A 89 -6.53 7.57 0.87
N LEU A 90 -5.97 6.36 0.87
CA LEU A 90 -4.74 6.06 1.60
C LEU A 90 -3.55 6.82 1.02
N ILE A 91 -3.39 6.86 -0.30
CA ILE A 91 -2.34 7.65 -0.95
C ILE A 91 -2.53 9.13 -0.62
N ALA A 92 -3.75 9.67 -0.73
CA ALA A 92 -4.03 11.05 -0.36
C ALA A 92 -3.71 11.34 1.10
N GLY A 93 -3.99 10.41 2.02
CA GLY A 93 -3.65 10.53 3.43
C GLY A 93 -2.15 10.54 3.70
N VAL A 94 -1.39 9.67 3.03
CA VAL A 94 0.08 9.62 3.13
C VAL A 94 0.70 10.89 2.58
N GLU A 95 0.26 11.35 1.41
CA GLU A 95 0.75 12.60 0.79
C GLU A 95 0.38 13.83 1.64
N TRP A 96 -0.83 13.87 2.19
CA TRP A 96 -1.25 14.94 3.09
C TRP A 96 -0.41 14.97 4.38
N TRP A 97 -0.11 13.80 4.94
CA TRP A 97 0.76 13.68 6.11
C TRP A 97 2.21 14.10 5.77
N GLY A 98 2.72 13.64 4.62
CA GLY A 98 4.05 14.01 4.13
C GLY A 98 4.18 15.50 3.83
N ALA A 99 3.17 16.13 3.23
CA ALA A 99 3.14 17.57 2.99
C ALA A 99 3.23 18.37 4.30
N ARG A 100 2.56 17.90 5.36
CA ARG A 100 2.68 18.49 6.71
C ARG A 100 4.05 18.30 7.33
N GLN A 101 4.68 17.14 7.14
CA GLN A 101 6.03 16.87 7.63
C GLN A 101 7.07 17.74 6.91
N ARG A 102 7.01 17.83 5.58
CA ARG A 102 7.91 18.69 4.79
C ARG A 102 7.77 20.16 5.18
N ALA A 103 6.54 20.65 5.39
CA ALA A 103 6.30 22.00 5.86
C ALA A 103 6.76 22.25 7.31
N ALA A 104 6.79 21.22 8.15
CA ALA A 104 7.37 21.29 9.49
C ALA A 104 8.90 21.31 9.43
N GLU A 105 9.48 20.50 8.54
CA GLU A 105 10.93 20.38 8.32
C GLU A 105 11.52 21.66 7.74
N GLU A 106 10.84 22.28 6.76
CA GLU A 106 11.19 23.59 6.17
C GLU A 106 11.25 24.71 7.22
N LYS A 107 10.35 24.68 8.20
CA LYS A 107 10.33 25.67 9.30
C LYS A 107 11.48 25.46 10.29
N SER A 108 11.85 24.20 10.57
CA SER A 108 13.02 23.92 11.41
C SER A 108 14.33 24.32 10.73
N VAL A 109 14.48 24.09 9.42
CA VAL A 109 15.67 24.49 8.67
C VAL A 109 15.79 26.01 8.59
N ARG A 110 14.71 26.73 8.24
CA ARG A 110 14.72 28.20 8.17
C ARG A 110 14.93 28.88 9.53
N LYS A 111 14.59 28.21 10.63
CA LYS A 111 14.86 28.69 12.00
C LYS A 111 16.31 28.42 12.43
N ALA A 112 16.94 27.37 11.93
CA ALA A 112 18.37 27.09 12.15
C ALA A 112 19.28 28.03 11.33
N GLU A 113 18.84 28.44 10.14
CA GLU A 113 19.58 29.40 9.29
C GLU A 113 19.43 30.85 9.77
N ALA A 114 18.41 31.13 10.58
CA ALA A 114 18.15 32.45 11.17
C ALA A 114 18.74 32.64 12.59
N ALA A 115 19.46 31.64 13.12
CA ALA A 115 20.12 31.65 14.42
C ALA A 115 21.65 31.68 14.25
#